data_AF-A0A0C3MCE9-F1
#
_entry.id   AF-A0A0C3MCE9-F1
#
_cell.length_a   1.000
_cell.length_b   1.000
_cell.length_c   1.000
_cell.angle_alpha   90.00
_cell.angle_beta   90.00
_cell.angle_gamma   90.00
#
_symmetry.space_group_name_H-M   'P 1'
#
loop_
_entity.id
_entity.type
_entity.pdbx_description
1 polymer ?
#
loop_
_entity_poly.entity_id
_entity_poly.type
_entity_poly.pdbx_seq_one_letter_code
_entity_poly.pdbx_strand_id
1 'polypeptide(L)'
;MQKQFEKLISGPLNAWGGATGTIVIVMDALDECSPESGAEEIPIRWAAELPRIQVPLKVLITSRPEFHIRTKFQSLSLRRISQPYILHDIEKSIVKEDIESFLRHRLHQMAEEYAIPTPWPGEDAPRKLVDRAGILFYLCCDSS
;
A
#
# COMPACT_ATOMS: atom_id res chain seq x y z
N MET A 1 5.14 23.91 -1.69
CA MET A 1 4.55 22.83 -2.52
C MET A 1 4.75 23.00 -4.03
N GLN A 2 4.19 24.00 -4.74
CA GLN A 2 4.37 24.11 -6.22
C GLN A 2 5.84 24.13 -6.65
N LYS A 3 6.67 24.99 -6.02
CA LYS A 3 8.12 25.04 -6.26
C LYS A 3 8.83 23.70 -5.96
N GLN A 4 8.33 22.90 -5.01
CA GLN A 4 8.92 21.60 -4.68
C GLN A 4 8.55 20.56 -5.72
N PHE A 5 7.29 20.54 -6.18
CA PHE A 5 6.87 19.67 -7.28
C PHE A 5 7.68 19.95 -8.55
N GLU A 6 7.85 21.22 -8.90
CA GLU A 6 8.65 21.62 -10.06
C GLU A 6 10.12 21.19 -9.94
N LYS A 7 10.73 21.46 -8.78
CA LYS A 7 12.14 21.18 -8.55
C LYS A 7 12.46 19.68 -8.41
N LEU A 8 11.56 18.91 -7.80
CA LEU A 8 11.82 17.52 -7.40
C LEU A 8 11.19 16.50 -8.34
N ILE A 9 10.10 16.85 -9.01
CA ILE A 9 9.32 15.92 -9.83
C ILE A 9 9.31 16.37 -11.29
N SER A 10 8.65 17.48 -11.63
CA SER A 10 8.42 17.82 -13.05
C SER A 10 9.71 18.16 -13.80
N GLY A 11 10.61 18.95 -13.20
CA GLY A 11 11.89 19.33 -13.78
C GLY A 11 12.77 18.13 -14.11
N PRO A 12 13.08 17.26 -13.11
CA PRO A 12 13.85 16.05 -13.34
C PRO A 12 13.19 15.10 -14.35
N LEU A 13 11.88 14.89 -14.29
CA LEU A 13 11.17 13.99 -15.22
C LEU A 13 11.19 14.49 -16.67
N ASN A 14 11.05 15.80 -16.87
CA ASN A 14 11.13 16.38 -18.21
C ASN A 14 12.59 16.41 -18.73
N ALA A 15 13.58 16.61 -17.85
CA ALA A 15 15.00 16.59 -18.19
C ALA A 15 15.54 15.18 -18.48
N TRP A 16 14.88 14.13 -17.97
CA TRP A 16 15.23 12.74 -18.26
C TRP A 16 15.06 12.41 -19.77
N GLY A 17 14.37 13.24 -20.55
CA GLY A 17 14.45 13.16 -22.02
C GLY A 17 13.87 11.86 -22.61
N GLY A 18 12.97 11.19 -21.89
CA GLY A 18 12.23 10.03 -22.39
C GLY A 18 13.07 8.76 -22.50
N ALA A 19 13.39 8.14 -21.36
CA ALA A 19 13.61 6.70 -21.38
C ALA A 19 12.29 6.02 -21.80
N THR A 20 12.36 4.98 -22.62
CA THR A 20 11.23 4.27 -23.24
C THR A 20 10.32 3.50 -22.26
N GLY A 21 10.23 3.95 -21.00
CA GLY A 21 9.54 3.27 -19.92
C GLY A 21 8.50 4.15 -19.22
N THR A 22 7.55 3.50 -18.56
CA THR A 22 6.62 4.16 -17.64
C THR A 22 7.32 4.39 -16.31
N ILE A 23 7.28 5.62 -15.81
CA ILE A 23 7.78 5.95 -14.48
C ILE A 23 6.66 5.69 -13.47
N VAL A 24 6.98 5.02 -12.37
CA VAL A 24 6.04 4.76 -11.28
C VAL A 24 6.51 5.51 -10.04
N ILE A 25 5.66 6.39 -9.52
CA ILE A 25 5.87 7.04 -8.23
C ILE A 25 5.02 6.32 -7.20
N VAL A 26 5.64 5.89 -6.09
CA VAL A 26 4.93 5.27 -4.96
C VAL A 26 4.96 6.24 -3.79
N MET A 27 3.79 6.63 -3.31
CA MET A 27 3.61 7.37 -2.06
C MET A 27 3.06 6.41 -1.02
N ASP A 28 3.91 6.01 -0.08
CA ASP A 28 3.56 5.05 0.94
C ASP A 28 3.00 5.73 2.19
N ALA A 29 2.02 5.10 2.85
CA ALA A 29 1.43 5.49 4.12
C ALA A 29 1.02 6.96 4.21
N LEU A 30 0.23 7.45 3.25
CA LEU A 30 -0.19 8.87 3.19
C LEU A 30 -0.89 9.34 4.47
N ASP A 31 -1.61 8.46 5.15
CA ASP A 31 -2.32 8.73 6.41
C ASP A 31 -1.40 8.94 7.63
N GLU A 32 -0.13 8.54 7.56
CA GLU A 32 0.84 8.78 8.66
C GLU A 32 1.44 10.19 8.61
N CYS A 33 1.17 10.96 7.55
CA CYS A 33 1.62 12.33 7.45
C CYS A 33 0.86 13.24 8.41
N SER A 34 1.56 14.14 9.09
CA SER A 34 0.89 15.11 9.96
C SER A 34 -0.03 16.04 9.15
N PRO A 35 -1.21 16.43 9.68
CA PRO A 35 -2.11 17.37 8.98
C PRO A 35 -1.41 18.69 8.61
N GLU A 36 -0.50 19.15 9.47
CA GLU A 36 0.30 20.37 9.29
C GLU A 36 1.26 20.30 8.10
N SER A 37 1.68 19.10 7.69
CA SER A 37 2.55 18.90 6.53
C SER A 37 1.87 19.26 5.21
N GLY A 38 0.52 19.24 5.18
CA GLY A 38 -0.26 19.39 3.96
C GLY A 38 -0.01 18.27 2.94
N ALA A 39 0.57 17.14 3.35
CA ALA A 39 0.87 16.02 2.46
C ALA A 39 -0.39 15.44 1.80
N GLU A 40 -1.51 15.41 2.51
CA GLU A 40 -2.78 14.96 1.94
C GLU A 40 -3.31 15.84 0.78
N GLU A 41 -2.79 17.06 0.60
CA GLU A 41 -3.13 17.93 -0.54
C GLU A 41 -2.29 17.62 -1.79
N ILE A 42 -1.23 16.82 -1.63
CA ILE A 42 -0.33 16.43 -2.73
C ILE A 42 -1.11 15.78 -3.88
N PRO A 43 -1.99 14.78 -3.66
CA PRO A 43 -2.69 14.12 -4.76
C PRO A 43 -3.55 15.08 -5.57
N ILE A 44 -4.27 16.00 -4.90
CA ILE A 44 -5.13 16.99 -5.55
C ILE A 44 -4.31 17.94 -6.42
N ARG A 45 -3.16 18.41 -5.91
CA ARG A 45 -2.27 19.31 -6.65
C ARG A 45 -1.62 18.59 -7.83
N TRP A 46 -1.19 17.35 -7.62
CA TRP A 46 -0.62 16.52 -8.67
C TRP A 46 -1.64 16.22 -9.77
N ALA A 47 -2.93 16.08 -9.44
CA ALA A 47 -3.99 15.91 -10.43
C ALA A 47 -4.03 17.01 -11.49
N ALA A 48 -3.64 18.24 -11.12
CA ALA A 48 -3.58 19.37 -12.05
C ALA A 48 -2.27 19.42 -12.86
N GLU A 49 -1.17 18.93 -12.30
CA GLU A 49 0.18 19.12 -12.87
C GLU A 49 0.72 17.89 -13.62
N LEU A 50 0.38 16.67 -13.17
CA LEU A 50 0.81 15.43 -13.82
C LEU A 50 0.43 15.34 -15.31
N PRO A 51 -0.76 15.80 -15.76
CA PRO A 51 -1.10 15.79 -17.19
C PRO A 51 -0.18 16.65 -18.06
N ARG A 52 0.60 17.56 -17.47
CA ARG A 52 1.55 18.42 -18.20
C ARG A 52 2.92 17.76 -18.41
N ILE A 53 3.16 16.64 -17.74
CA ILE A 53 4.41 15.88 -17.85
C ILE A 53 4.34 15.04 -19.13
N GLN A 54 5.38 15.16 -19.96
CA GLN A 54 5.41 14.51 -21.28
C GLN A 54 5.81 13.02 -21.23
N VAL A 55 6.31 12.55 -20.08
CA VAL A 55 6.68 11.14 -19.87
C VAL A 55 5.51 10.32 -19.32
N PRO A 56 5.33 9.06 -19.74
CA PRO A 56 4.30 8.19 -19.16
C PRO A 56 4.53 7.98 -17.67
N LEU A 57 3.54 8.36 -16.86
CA LEU A 57 3.64 8.31 -15.40
C LEU A 57 2.45 7.53 -14.79
N LYS A 58 2.75 6.69 -13.81
CA LYS A 58 1.77 6.10 -12.89
C LYS A 58 2.09 6.52 -11.47
N VAL A 59 1.05 6.78 -10.69
CA VAL A 59 1.19 7.09 -9.27
C VAL A 59 0.41 6.06 -8.47
N LEU A 60 1.10 5.38 -7.58
CA LEU A 60 0.51 4.47 -6.60
C LEU A 60 0.55 5.16 -5.24
N ILE A 61 -0.59 5.18 -4.55
CA ILE A 61 -0.73 5.80 -3.24
C ILE A 61 -1.31 4.75 -2.32
N THR A 62 -0.66 4.50 -1.18
CA THR A 62 -1.17 3.62 -0.14
C THR A 62 -1.63 4.48 1.04
N SER A 63 -2.75 4.10 1.65
CA SER A 63 -3.21 4.69 2.90
C SER A 63 -4.20 3.78 3.62
N ARG A 64 -4.41 4.01 4.92
CA ARG A 64 -5.62 3.54 5.61
C ARG A 64 -6.87 4.19 5.02
N PRO A 65 -8.05 3.55 5.11
CA PRO A 65 -9.31 4.06 4.55
C PRO A 65 -9.94 5.16 5.42
N GLU A 66 -9.14 6.14 5.86
CA GLU A 66 -9.60 7.24 6.69
C GLU A 66 -10.57 8.16 5.94
N PHE A 67 -11.57 8.70 6.65
CA PHE A 67 -12.66 9.46 6.04
C PHE A 67 -12.17 10.67 5.24
N HIS A 68 -11.21 11.42 5.78
CA HIS A 68 -10.69 12.63 5.16
C HIS A 68 -9.89 12.32 3.87
N ILE A 69 -9.21 11.18 3.80
CA ILE A 69 -8.53 10.72 2.57
C ILE A 69 -9.56 10.26 1.55
N ARG A 70 -10.50 9.40 1.95
CA ARG A 70 -11.54 8.85 1.05
C ARG A 70 -12.35 9.96 0.38
N THR A 71 -12.74 10.99 1.12
CA THR A 71 -13.50 12.12 0.58
C THR A 71 -12.71 12.94 -0.43
N LYS A 72 -11.39 13.13 -0.23
CA LYS A 72 -10.51 13.78 -1.23
C LYS A 72 -10.46 12.99 -2.53
N PHE A 73 -10.28 11.67 -2.48
CA PHE A 73 -10.26 10.82 -3.68
C PHE A 73 -11.62 10.70 -4.39
N GLN A 74 -12.72 11.02 -3.72
CA GLN A 74 -14.05 11.15 -4.33
C GLN A 74 -14.29 12.49 -5.03
N SER A 75 -13.42 13.49 -4.83
CA SER A 75 -13.51 14.78 -5.52
C SER A 75 -13.41 14.62 -7.04
N LEU A 76 -14.05 15.53 -7.80
CA LEU A 76 -14.06 15.48 -9.27
C LEU A 76 -12.65 15.43 -9.87
N SER A 77 -11.69 16.15 -9.27
CA SER A 77 -10.31 16.23 -9.74
C SER A 77 -9.61 14.87 -9.69
N LEU A 78 -9.76 14.14 -8.59
CA LEU A 78 -9.10 12.84 -8.38
C LEU A 78 -9.90 11.68 -8.95
N ARG A 79 -11.23 11.71 -8.87
CA ARG A 79 -12.10 10.62 -9.35
C ARG A 79 -11.92 10.30 -10.83
N ARG A 80 -11.54 11.28 -11.65
CA ARG A 80 -11.32 11.09 -13.10
C ARG A 80 -9.99 10.41 -13.43
N ILE A 81 -8.99 10.52 -12.56
CA ILE A 81 -7.61 10.10 -12.84
C ILE A 81 -7.09 9.02 -11.90
N SER A 82 -7.83 8.71 -10.84
CA SER A 82 -7.47 7.70 -9.86
C SER A 82 -8.46 6.55 -9.89
N GLN A 83 -7.95 5.35 -9.64
CA GLN A 83 -8.73 4.14 -9.48
C GLN A 83 -8.52 3.64 -8.05
N PRO A 84 -9.51 3.80 -7.15
CA PRO A 84 -9.38 3.31 -5.78
C PRO A 84 -9.38 1.78 -5.79
N TYR A 85 -8.44 1.18 -5.06
CA TYR A 85 -8.38 -0.26 -4.82
C TYR A 85 -8.52 -0.52 -3.33
N ILE A 86 -9.58 -1.24 -2.95
CA ILE A 86 -9.89 -1.52 -1.55
C ILE A 86 -9.41 -2.94 -1.25
N LEU A 87 -8.29 -3.06 -0.54
CA LEU A 87 -7.64 -4.34 -0.28
C LEU A 87 -8.49 -5.32 0.54
N HIS A 88 -9.39 -4.82 1.39
CA HIS A 88 -10.29 -5.66 2.20
C HIS A 88 -11.56 -6.12 1.47
N ASP A 89 -11.74 -5.71 0.20
CA ASP A 89 -12.85 -6.14 -0.67
C ASP A 89 -12.44 -7.28 -1.62
N ILE A 90 -11.20 -7.76 -1.49
CA ILE A 90 -10.73 -8.99 -2.14
C ILE A 90 -11.44 -10.19 -1.50
N GLU A 91 -11.71 -11.23 -2.29
CA GLU A 91 -12.40 -12.43 -1.82
C GLU A 91 -11.73 -12.96 -0.55
N LYS A 92 -12.49 -13.00 0.56
CA LYS A 92 -11.96 -13.35 1.88
C LYS A 92 -11.34 -14.75 1.92
N SER A 93 -11.77 -15.63 1.02
CA SER A 93 -11.19 -16.97 0.78
C SER A 93 -9.72 -16.86 0.36
N ILE A 94 -9.42 -16.06 -0.67
CA ILE A 94 -8.06 -15.83 -1.18
C ILE A 94 -7.16 -15.25 -0.08
N VAL A 95 -7.64 -14.22 0.63
CA VAL A 95 -6.85 -13.59 1.71
C VAL A 95 -6.56 -14.58 2.85
N LYS A 96 -7.53 -15.42 3.22
CA LYS A 96 -7.34 -16.45 4.26
C LYS A 96 -6.32 -17.51 3.83
N GLU A 97 -6.38 -17.95 2.57
CA GLU A 97 -5.43 -18.92 2.02
C GLU A 97 -3.99 -18.37 2.03
N ASP A 98 -3.81 -17.12 1.62
CA ASP A 98 -2.49 -16.47 1.64
C ASP A 98 -1.94 -16.29 3.07
N ILE A 99 -2.79 -15.85 4.01
CA ILE A 99 -2.40 -15.73 5.43
C ILE A 99 -2.07 -17.11 6.03
N GLU A 100 -2.87 -18.15 5.73
CA GLU A 100 -2.59 -19.51 6.19
C GLU A 100 -1.25 -20.02 5.66
N SER A 101 -0.99 -19.82 4.36
CA SER A 101 0.26 -20.20 3.71
C SER A 101 1.46 -19.48 4.33
N PHE A 102 1.36 -18.17 4.56
CA PHE A 102 2.38 -17.38 5.23
C PHE A 102 2.66 -17.86 6.65
N LEU A 103 1.61 -18.08 7.45
CA LEU A 103 1.74 -18.56 8.83
C LEU A 103 2.36 -19.96 8.88
N ARG A 104 1.96 -20.88 8.00
CA ARG A 104 2.57 -22.22 7.89
C ARG A 104 4.06 -22.11 7.61
N HIS A 105 4.44 -21.27 6.65
CA HIS A 105 5.84 -21.08 6.30
C HIS A 105 6.66 -20.49 7.45
N ARG A 106 6.17 -19.41 8.09
CA ARG A 106 6.87 -18.74 9.19
C ARG A 106 6.98 -19.60 10.45
N LEU A 107 5.91 -20.32 10.80
CA LEU A 107 5.94 -21.24 11.93
C LEU A 107 6.91 -22.39 11.65
N HIS A 108 6.97 -22.91 10.43
CA HIS A 108 7.96 -23.93 10.10
C HIS A 108 9.40 -23.41 10.24
N GLN A 109 9.68 -22.20 9.73
CA GLN A 109 10.99 -21.56 9.89
C GLN A 109 11.38 -21.39 11.37
N MET A 110 10.44 -20.94 12.22
CA MET A 110 10.69 -20.82 13.66
C MET A 110 10.94 -22.18 14.32
N ALA A 111 10.27 -23.23 13.88
CA ALA A 111 10.48 -24.58 14.41
C ALA A 111 11.92 -25.05 14.17
N GLU A 112 12.44 -24.81 12.97
CA GLU A 112 13.82 -25.11 12.60
C GLU A 112 14.81 -24.24 13.38
N GLU A 113 14.57 -22.92 13.45
CA GLU A 113 15.45 -21.96 14.13
C GLU A 113 15.59 -22.24 15.63
N TYR A 114 14.48 -22.58 16.30
CA TYR A 114 14.44 -22.82 17.74
C TYR A 114 14.49 -24.31 18.11
N ALA A 115 14.74 -25.20 17.15
CA ALA A 115 14.77 -26.65 17.34
C ALA A 115 13.54 -27.20 18.09
N ILE A 116 12.35 -26.70 17.73
CA ILE A 116 11.09 -27.07 18.39
C ILE A 116 10.70 -28.48 17.93
N PRO A 117 10.43 -29.43 18.85
CA PRO A 117 10.04 -30.78 18.50
C PRO A 117 8.72 -30.82 17.70
N THR A 118 8.67 -31.66 16.67
CA THR A 118 7.43 -31.97 15.95
C THR A 118 6.50 -32.84 16.83
N PRO A 119 5.16 -32.68 16.74
CA PRO A 119 4.40 -31.87 15.78
C PRO A 119 4.07 -30.47 16.32
N TRP A 120 4.91 -29.47 15.99
CA TRP A 120 4.62 -28.05 16.20
C TRP A 120 4.61 -27.34 14.84
N PRO A 121 3.68 -26.40 14.58
CA PRO A 121 2.64 -25.87 15.48
C PRO A 121 1.38 -26.76 15.59
N GLY A 122 1.34 -27.91 14.92
CA GLY A 122 0.13 -28.74 14.75
C GLY A 122 -0.74 -28.25 13.59
N GLU A 123 -1.49 -29.14 12.93
CA GLU A 123 -2.23 -28.81 11.69
C GLU A 123 -3.28 -27.70 11.86
N ASP A 124 -3.86 -27.59 13.06
CA ASP A 124 -4.95 -26.64 13.37
C ASP A 124 -4.46 -25.26 13.82
N ALA A 125 -3.21 -25.13 14.24
CA ALA A 125 -2.71 -23.87 14.80
C ALA A 125 -2.68 -22.73 13.76
N PRO A 126 -2.19 -22.93 12.51
CA PRO A 126 -2.29 -21.91 11.47
C PRO A 126 -3.73 -21.48 11.21
N ARG A 127 -4.68 -22.44 11.12
CA ARG A 127 -6.11 -22.13 10.90
C ARG A 127 -6.71 -21.31 12.04
N LYS A 128 -6.42 -21.66 13.30
CA LYS A 128 -6.86 -20.89 14.48
C LYS A 128 -6.26 -19.49 14.50
N LEU A 129 -5.02 -19.32 14.04
CA LEU A 129 -4.37 -18.01 13.93
C LEU A 129 -4.98 -17.17 12.80
N VAL A 130 -5.30 -17.76 11.65
CA VAL A 130 -6.04 -17.10 10.56
C VAL A 130 -7.41 -16.62 11.05
N ASP A 131 -8.15 -17.47 11.77
CA ASP A 131 -9.46 -17.10 12.29
C ASP A 131 -9.39 -15.97 13.33
N ARG A 132 -8.29 -15.87 14.08
CA ARG A 132 -8.04 -14.75 15.01
C ARG A 132 -7.55 -13.48 14.32
N ALA A 133 -6.72 -13.60 13.29
CA ALA A 133 -6.17 -12.47 12.53
C ALA A 133 -7.18 -11.88 11.52
N GLY A 134 -8.24 -12.64 11.18
CA GLY A 134 -9.28 -12.20 10.26
C GLY A 134 -8.75 -12.07 8.83
N ILE A 135 -8.76 -10.84 8.29
CA ILE A 135 -8.29 -10.50 6.93
C ILE A 135 -7.07 -9.56 6.93
N LEU A 136 -6.49 -9.30 8.11
CA LEU A 136 -5.45 -8.29 8.27
C LEU A 136 -4.11 -8.97 8.57
N PHE A 137 -3.18 -8.92 7.60
CA PHE A 137 -1.83 -9.45 7.74
C PHE A 137 -1.06 -8.89 8.95
N TYR A 138 -1.33 -7.65 9.36
CA TYR A 138 -0.64 -7.02 10.50
C TYR A 138 -0.98 -7.68 11.85
N LEU A 139 -2.19 -8.23 12.03
CA LEU A 139 -2.59 -8.87 13.29
C LEU A 139 -1.87 -10.21 13.53
N CYS A 140 -1.32 -10.83 12.47
CA CYS A 140 -0.50 -12.03 12.61
C CYS A 140 0.87 -11.77 13.25
N CYS A 141 1.36 -10.53 13.23
CA CYS A 141 2.70 -10.19 13.71
C CYS A 141 2.73 -9.68 15.17
N ASP A 142 1.63 -9.18 15.70
CA ASP A 142 1.57 -8.53 17.03
C ASP A 142 1.14 -9.45 18.19
N SER A 143 1.10 -10.77 17.97
CA SER A 143 0.86 -11.73 19.06
C SER A 143 2.21 -12.20 19.64
N SER A 144 2.94 -11.32 20.31
CA SER A 144 4.15 -11.64 21.11
C SER A 144 4.08 -10.96 22.46
#